data_AF-A0A420SN04-F1
#
_entry.id   AF-A0A420SN04-F1
#
_cell.length_a   1.000
_cell.length_b   1.000
_cell.length_c   1.000
_cell.angle_alpha   90.00
_cell.angle_beta   90.00
_cell.angle_gamma   90.00
#
_symmetry.space_group_name_H-M   'P 1'
#
loop_
_entity.id
_entity.type
_entity.pdbx_description
1 polymer ?
#
loop_
_entity_poly.entity_id
_entity_poly.type
_entity_poly.pdbx_seq_one_letter_code
_entity_poly.pdbx_strand_id
1 'polypeptide(L)'
;MSLEDVLRNIRSSLPPDPNCSSIRDQVQHQPQILPNKLTYVSELDDITAVHFNATKSAGLGISGRHLPLLYRLISNLITPPHLYAILVIDIEGRFDATRLTCSPYHLQHAYIYRPARSDPDNTRALVAEAEGILLYGSVTKASAGREWWGTIIVGGVGAGDITTGWKGWLRVDRENVRGFAPGISAEEALDQKRQRQDMVDAAGWVATSQWGGFVFREADEKVLRVDANPEQPLDIGE
;
A
#
# COMPACT_ATOMS: atom_id res chain seq x y z
N MET A 1 22.22 39.35 7.83
CA MET A 1 22.87 38.05 7.61
C MET A 1 24.27 38.16 8.18
N SER A 2 24.58 37.40 9.24
CA SER A 2 25.80 37.62 10.02
C SER A 2 27.01 36.93 9.38
N LEU A 3 28.19 37.50 9.55
CA LEU A 3 29.46 36.92 9.11
C LEU A 3 29.69 35.53 9.78
N GLU A 4 29.10 35.35 10.95
CA GLU A 4 29.06 34.10 11.69
C GLU A 4 28.26 33.01 10.97
N ASP A 5 27.16 33.36 10.29
CA ASP A 5 26.30 32.42 9.56
C ASP A 5 26.99 31.92 8.28
N VAL A 6 27.74 32.81 7.62
CA VAL A 6 28.51 32.48 6.41
C VAL A 6 29.67 31.55 6.74
N LEU A 7 30.40 31.82 7.83
CA LEU A 7 31.50 30.96 8.26
C LEU A 7 31.02 29.59 8.75
N ARG A 8 29.81 29.52 9.31
CA ARG A 8 29.18 28.25 9.75
C ARG A 8 28.80 27.37 8.56
N ASN A 9 28.26 27.95 7.49
CA ASN A 9 27.95 27.22 6.26
C ASN A 9 29.19 26.66 5.57
N ILE A 10 30.29 27.42 5.51
CA ILE A 10 31.53 26.96 4.85
C ILE A 10 32.18 25.79 5.61
N ARG A 11 32.13 25.79 6.95
CA ARG A 11 32.63 24.66 7.76
C ARG A 11 31.79 23.41 7.61
N SER A 12 30.49 23.54 7.34
CA SER A 12 29.59 22.39 7.12
C SER A 12 29.75 21.71 5.75
N SER A 13 30.39 22.39 4.79
CA SER A 13 30.57 21.89 3.41
C SER A 13 31.92 21.21 3.13
N LEU A 14 32.81 21.10 4.13
CA LEU A 14 34.08 20.39 3.99
C LEU A 14 33.94 18.91 4.41
N PRO A 15 34.52 17.96 3.67
CA PRO A 15 34.53 16.57 4.09
C PRO A 15 35.34 16.40 5.39
N PRO A 16 34.93 15.51 6.31
CA PRO A 16 35.59 15.37 7.60
C PRO A 16 36.98 14.75 7.44
N ASP A 17 37.95 15.29 8.21
CA ASP A 17 39.29 14.72 8.34
C ASP A 17 39.21 13.30 8.96
N PRO A 18 39.83 12.28 8.35
CA PRO A 18 39.69 10.88 8.79
C PRO A 18 40.44 10.53 10.09
N ASN A 19 41.02 11.49 10.81
CA ASN A 19 41.95 11.21 11.92
C ASN A 19 41.73 12.00 13.21
N CYS A 20 40.53 12.52 13.47
CA CYS A 20 40.22 13.12 14.78
C CYS A 20 39.05 12.40 15.47
N SER A 21 39.38 11.37 16.23
CA SER A 21 38.45 10.69 17.14
C SER A 21 38.24 11.54 18.40
N SER A 22 37.16 12.33 18.45
CA SER A 22 36.66 12.91 19.70
C SER A 22 35.37 12.21 20.13
N ILE A 23 35.36 11.74 21.38
CA ILE A 23 34.35 10.86 22.01
C ILE A 23 33.11 11.65 22.49
N ARG A 24 32.85 12.86 21.99
CA ARG A 24 31.71 13.68 22.40
C ARG A 24 31.07 14.33 21.19
N ASP A 25 29.93 13.76 20.82
CA ASP A 25 28.84 14.25 19.97
C ASP A 25 28.33 13.17 19.01
N GLN A 26 28.06 11.96 19.55
CA GLN A 26 27.05 11.09 18.95
C GLN A 26 25.69 11.48 19.52
N VAL A 27 25.14 12.61 19.06
CA VAL A 27 23.69 12.69 18.95
C VAL A 27 23.36 11.73 17.81
N GLN A 28 23.12 10.46 18.16
CA GLN A 28 22.44 9.54 17.27
C GLN A 28 21.21 10.27 16.76
N HIS A 29 21.23 10.72 15.51
CA HIS A 29 20.01 10.98 14.77
C HIS A 29 19.35 9.61 14.62
N GLN A 30 18.68 9.19 15.69
CA GLN A 30 17.75 8.10 15.66
C GLN A 30 16.71 8.57 14.64
N PRO A 31 16.58 7.92 13.47
CA PRO A 31 15.54 8.32 12.52
C PRO A 31 14.24 8.25 13.30
N GLN A 32 13.56 9.40 13.41
CA GLN A 32 12.29 9.42 14.11
C GLN A 32 11.36 8.47 13.35
N ILE A 33 11.05 7.34 13.97
CA ILE A 33 10.13 6.37 13.40
C ILE A 33 8.77 7.05 13.45
N LEU A 34 8.39 7.67 12.34
CA LEU A 34 7.11 8.33 12.18
C LEU A 34 5.98 7.29 12.35
N PRO A 35 4.84 7.70 12.93
CA PRO A 35 3.66 6.85 12.96
C PRO A 35 3.27 6.43 11.54
N ASN A 36 2.60 5.28 11.44
CA ASN A 36 2.17 4.74 10.17
C ASN A 36 1.25 5.71 9.42
N LYS A 37 1.46 5.81 8.11
CA LYS A 37 0.61 6.60 7.21
C LYS A 37 -0.81 6.05 7.24
N LEU A 38 -1.79 6.95 7.21
CA LEU A 38 -3.20 6.57 7.16
C LEU A 38 -3.51 5.87 5.84
N THR A 39 -4.17 4.73 5.94
CA THR A 39 -4.69 3.96 4.81
C THR A 39 -6.13 4.36 4.47
N TYR A 40 -6.78 5.12 5.37
CA TYR A 40 -8.18 5.53 5.30
C TYR A 40 -9.14 4.35 5.27
N VAL A 41 -8.70 3.21 5.82
CA VAL A 41 -9.55 2.09 6.21
C VAL A 41 -9.51 2.07 7.73
N SER A 42 -10.58 2.56 8.37
CA SER A 42 -10.63 2.80 9.82
C SER A 42 -10.12 1.64 10.66
N GLU A 43 -10.60 0.44 10.37
CA GLU A 43 -10.26 -0.77 11.11
C GLU A 43 -8.78 -1.13 10.95
N LEU A 44 -8.22 -0.88 9.76
CA LEU A 44 -6.81 -1.11 9.50
C LEU A 44 -5.93 -0.05 10.18
N ASP A 45 -6.34 1.21 10.14
CA ASP A 45 -5.63 2.32 10.78
C ASP A 45 -5.60 2.14 12.30
N ASP A 46 -6.71 1.72 12.91
CA ASP A 46 -6.81 1.40 14.33
C ASP A 46 -5.87 0.25 14.73
N ILE A 47 -5.92 -0.87 14.00
CA ILE A 47 -5.04 -2.03 14.24
C ILE A 47 -3.57 -1.61 14.08
N THR A 48 -3.27 -0.80 13.07
CA THR A 48 -1.92 -0.33 12.75
C THR A 48 -1.39 0.63 13.81
N ALA A 49 -2.25 1.48 14.40
CA ALA A 49 -1.91 2.34 15.52
C ALA A 49 -1.61 1.53 16.79
N VAL A 50 -2.43 0.50 17.09
CA VAL A 50 -2.18 -0.41 18.22
C VAL A 50 -0.86 -1.18 18.03
N HIS A 51 -0.61 -1.70 16.83
CA HIS A 51 0.65 -2.35 16.46
C HIS A 51 1.84 -1.42 16.71
N PHE A 52 1.81 -0.20 16.15
CA PHE A 52 2.89 0.77 16.31
C PHE A 52 3.13 1.12 17.77
N ASN A 53 2.05 1.27 18.56
CA ASN A 53 2.16 1.54 19.98
C ASN A 53 2.88 0.42 20.74
N ALA A 54 2.61 -0.83 20.37
CA ALA A 54 3.20 -2.01 21.00
C ALA A 54 4.64 -2.31 20.55
N THR A 55 4.98 -2.12 19.28
CA THR A 55 6.26 -2.58 18.70
C THR A 55 7.23 -1.46 18.34
N LYS A 56 6.73 -0.23 18.21
CA LYS A 56 7.47 0.91 17.64
C LYS A 56 8.01 0.64 16.24
N SER A 57 7.43 -0.33 15.53
CA SER A 57 7.77 -0.63 14.15
C SER A 57 6.78 0.05 13.22
N ALA A 58 7.30 0.90 12.34
CA ALA A 58 6.52 1.45 11.24
C ALA A 58 6.37 0.44 10.08
N GLY A 59 5.44 0.74 9.16
CA GLY A 59 5.08 -0.05 8.01
C GLY A 59 3.98 -1.08 8.29
N LEU A 60 3.13 -1.29 7.29
CA LEU A 60 2.13 -2.35 7.29
C LEU A 60 2.70 -3.60 6.59
N GLY A 61 2.90 -4.67 7.35
CA GLY A 61 3.33 -5.96 6.82
C GLY A 61 2.14 -6.90 6.63
N ILE A 62 1.85 -7.30 5.40
CA ILE A 62 0.70 -8.16 5.06
C ILE A 62 1.19 -9.56 4.62
N SER A 63 0.63 -10.61 5.21
CA SER A 63 0.89 -12.00 4.84
C SER A 63 -0.39 -12.70 4.36
N GLY A 64 -0.25 -13.92 3.84
CA GLY A 64 -1.37 -14.69 3.28
C GLY A 64 -1.80 -14.19 1.90
N ARG A 65 -3.11 -14.18 1.65
CA ARG A 65 -3.73 -13.75 0.38
C ARG A 65 -3.85 -12.22 0.33
N HIS A 66 -2.73 -11.52 0.22
CA HIS A 66 -2.65 -10.06 0.39
C HIS A 66 -3.25 -9.21 -0.75
N LEU A 67 -3.30 -9.73 -1.99
CA LEU A 67 -3.69 -8.93 -3.16
C LEU A 67 -5.08 -8.26 -3.06
N PRO A 68 -6.15 -8.92 -2.59
CA PRO A 68 -7.46 -8.30 -2.43
C PRO A 68 -7.44 -7.07 -1.51
N LEU A 69 -6.68 -7.14 -0.41
CA LEU A 69 -6.51 -5.99 0.48
C LEU A 69 -5.73 -4.88 -0.23
N LEU A 70 -4.64 -5.21 -0.92
CA LEU A 70 -3.88 -4.21 -1.69
C LEU A 70 -4.74 -3.51 -2.74
N TYR A 71 -5.57 -4.24 -3.49
CA TYR A 71 -6.43 -3.64 -4.50
C TYR A 71 -7.43 -2.67 -3.88
N ARG A 72 -8.03 -3.02 -2.74
CA ARG A 72 -8.91 -2.12 -1.98
C ARG A 72 -8.16 -0.87 -1.52
N LEU A 73 -7.00 -1.04 -0.88
CA LEU A 73 -6.21 0.07 -0.35
C LEU A 73 -5.76 1.04 -1.46
N ILE A 74 -5.20 0.51 -2.54
CA ILE A 74 -4.74 1.33 -3.66
C ILE A 74 -5.91 2.05 -4.30
N SER A 75 -7.04 1.36 -4.53
CA SER A 75 -8.23 1.99 -5.11
C SER A 75 -8.70 3.16 -4.26
N ASN A 76 -8.87 2.94 -2.95
CA ASN A 76 -9.29 3.98 -2.00
C ASN A 76 -8.35 5.20 -2.01
N LEU A 77 -7.04 4.96 -1.96
CA LEU A 77 -6.03 6.01 -1.87
C LEU A 77 -5.95 6.86 -3.16
N ILE A 78 -6.10 6.28 -4.35
CA ILE A 78 -5.95 7.02 -5.63
C ILE A 78 -7.25 7.67 -6.13
N THR A 79 -8.39 7.37 -5.52
CA THR A 79 -9.70 7.98 -5.85
C THR A 79 -10.06 9.12 -4.90
N PRO A 80 -11.06 9.96 -5.23
CA PRO A 80 -11.65 10.88 -4.27
C PRO A 80 -12.12 10.13 -3.01
N PRO A 81 -12.00 10.73 -1.83
CA PRO A 81 -11.51 12.09 -1.57
C PRO A 81 -9.97 12.20 -1.46
N HIS A 82 -9.24 11.08 -1.51
CA HIS A 82 -7.83 11.03 -1.11
C HIS A 82 -6.84 11.45 -2.22
N LEU A 83 -7.10 11.05 -3.46
CA LEU A 83 -6.39 11.52 -4.66
C LEU A 83 -4.86 11.45 -4.55
N TYR A 84 -4.31 10.39 -3.95
CA TYR A 84 -2.87 10.17 -3.88
C TYR A 84 -2.29 9.64 -5.20
N ALA A 85 -0.96 9.71 -5.29
CA ALA A 85 -0.15 8.90 -6.19
C ALA A 85 0.66 7.86 -5.39
N ILE A 86 0.83 6.65 -5.96
CA ILE A 86 1.40 5.48 -5.26
C ILE A 86 2.35 4.71 -6.19
N LEU A 87 3.41 4.13 -5.62
CA LEU A 87 4.28 3.18 -6.30
C LEU A 87 4.00 1.76 -5.79
N VAL A 88 3.85 0.84 -6.73
CA VAL A 88 3.82 -0.59 -6.48
C VAL A 88 5.08 -1.21 -7.09
N ILE A 89 5.94 -1.78 -6.27
CA ILE A 89 7.07 -2.59 -6.72
C ILE A 89 6.63 -4.05 -6.69
N ASP A 90 6.34 -4.62 -7.85
CA ASP A 90 5.82 -5.97 -8.02
C ASP A 90 6.94 -6.98 -8.29
N ILE A 91 7.58 -7.46 -7.24
CA ILE A 91 8.72 -8.41 -7.33
C ILE A 91 8.24 -9.80 -7.76
N GLU A 92 7.03 -10.18 -7.39
CA GLU A 92 6.46 -11.50 -7.69
C GLU A 92 5.80 -11.58 -9.07
N GLY A 93 5.56 -10.44 -9.72
CA GLY A 93 4.85 -10.39 -10.99
C GLY A 93 3.36 -10.73 -10.88
N ARG A 94 2.78 -10.64 -9.67
CA ARG A 94 1.39 -11.09 -9.38
C ARG A 94 0.40 -9.94 -9.28
N PHE A 95 0.88 -8.70 -9.23
CA PHE A 95 0.00 -7.55 -9.18
C PHE A 95 -0.66 -7.31 -10.54
N ASP A 96 -1.99 -7.20 -10.54
CA ASP A 96 -2.81 -6.97 -11.72
C ASP A 96 -3.60 -5.66 -11.56
N ALA A 97 -3.17 -4.62 -12.28
CA ALA A 97 -3.77 -3.30 -12.23
C ALA A 97 -5.27 -3.29 -12.63
N THR A 98 -5.72 -4.29 -13.41
CA THR A 98 -7.12 -4.37 -13.86
C THR A 98 -8.09 -4.70 -12.71
N ARG A 99 -7.56 -5.15 -11.56
CA ARG A 99 -8.32 -5.43 -10.35
C ARG A 99 -8.61 -4.19 -9.51
N LEU A 100 -7.98 -3.05 -9.82
CA LEU A 100 -8.25 -1.79 -9.15
C LEU A 100 -9.65 -1.27 -9.54
N THR A 101 -10.43 -0.87 -8.55
CA THR A 101 -11.81 -0.45 -8.70
C THR A 101 -11.89 1.08 -8.75
N CYS A 102 -11.33 1.67 -9.80
CA CYS A 102 -11.40 3.11 -10.03
C CYS A 102 -11.52 3.45 -11.51
N SER A 103 -11.85 4.71 -11.84
CA SER A 103 -11.89 5.13 -13.23
C SER A 103 -10.48 5.14 -13.84
N PRO A 104 -10.34 5.00 -15.18
CA PRO A 104 -9.04 5.09 -15.85
C PRO A 104 -8.27 6.38 -15.56
N TYR A 105 -8.99 7.47 -15.27
CA TYR A 105 -8.39 8.74 -14.85
C TYR A 105 -7.64 8.63 -13.51
N HIS A 106 -8.11 7.79 -12.59
CA HIS A 106 -7.41 7.55 -11.32
C HIS A 106 -6.27 6.52 -11.45
N LEU A 107 -6.40 5.56 -12.38
CA LEU A 107 -5.38 4.53 -12.60
C LEU A 107 -4.01 5.10 -12.99
N GLN A 108 -3.95 6.22 -13.71
CA GLN A 108 -2.69 6.84 -14.13
C GLN A 108 -1.80 7.31 -12.97
N HIS A 109 -2.31 7.27 -11.73
CA HIS A 109 -1.60 7.68 -10.52
C HIS A 109 -1.10 6.50 -9.69
N ALA A 110 -1.35 5.26 -10.12
CA ALA A 110 -0.72 4.05 -9.60
C ALA A 110 0.43 3.63 -10.53
N TYR A 111 1.66 3.86 -10.09
CA TYR A 111 2.87 3.51 -10.84
C TYR A 111 3.30 2.09 -10.47
N ILE A 112 3.48 1.23 -11.46
CA ILE A 112 3.84 -0.17 -11.22
C ILE A 112 5.22 -0.43 -11.80
N TYR A 113 6.16 -0.76 -10.93
CA TYR A 113 7.50 -1.16 -11.30
C TYR A 113 7.66 -2.67 -11.10
N ARG A 114 7.91 -3.40 -12.18
CA ARG A 114 8.18 -4.83 -12.15
C ARG A 114 9.64 -5.06 -12.52
N PRO A 115 10.54 -5.32 -11.54
CA PRO A 115 11.95 -5.51 -11.84
C PRO A 115 12.17 -6.80 -12.65
N ALA A 116 13.10 -6.76 -13.60
CA ALA A 116 13.44 -7.92 -14.42
C ALA A 116 14.11 -9.06 -13.63
N ARG A 117 14.72 -8.73 -12.48
CA ARG A 117 15.31 -9.70 -11.55
C ARG A 117 14.62 -9.55 -10.20
N SER A 118 14.03 -10.64 -9.74
CA SER A 118 13.50 -10.76 -8.39
C SER A 118 14.65 -11.00 -7.41
N ASP A 119 15.22 -9.92 -6.89
CA ASP A 119 16.13 -9.94 -5.75
C ASP A 119 15.45 -9.25 -4.54
N PRO A 120 14.76 -10.03 -3.68
CA PRO A 120 14.04 -9.51 -2.53
C PRO A 120 14.95 -8.84 -1.49
N ASP A 121 16.25 -9.11 -1.51
CA ASP A 121 17.22 -8.55 -0.56
C ASP A 121 17.71 -7.16 -0.99
N ASN A 122 17.50 -6.79 -2.27
CA ASN A 122 17.90 -5.50 -2.83
C ASN A 122 16.73 -4.50 -2.98
N THR A 123 15.64 -4.69 -2.21
CA THR A 123 14.44 -3.84 -2.23
C THR A 123 14.76 -2.36 -2.04
N ARG A 124 15.70 -2.00 -1.17
CA ARG A 124 16.09 -0.60 -0.92
C ARG A 124 16.65 0.08 -2.18
N ALA A 125 17.47 -0.61 -2.96
CA ALA A 125 18.00 -0.05 -4.19
C ALA A 125 16.90 0.10 -5.25
N LEU A 126 15.98 -0.87 -5.33
CA LEU A 126 14.81 -0.79 -6.22
C LEU A 126 13.89 0.38 -5.86
N VAL A 127 13.65 0.60 -4.57
CA VAL A 127 12.89 1.76 -4.08
C VAL A 127 13.60 3.05 -4.49
N ALA A 128 14.90 3.18 -4.23
CA ALA A 128 15.66 4.39 -4.59
C ALA A 128 15.71 4.65 -6.10
N GLU A 129 15.85 3.59 -6.92
CA GLU A 129 15.79 3.67 -8.38
C GLU A 129 14.42 4.17 -8.85
N ALA A 130 13.34 3.53 -8.34
CA ALA A 130 11.98 3.89 -8.71
C ALA A 130 11.63 5.31 -8.26
N GLU A 131 12.01 5.72 -7.04
CA GLU A 131 11.85 7.08 -6.54
C GLU A 131 12.58 8.10 -7.42
N GLY A 132 13.80 7.79 -7.88
CA GLY A 132 14.52 8.65 -8.82
C GLY A 132 13.78 8.85 -10.14
N ILE A 133 13.22 7.78 -10.70
CA ILE A 133 12.40 7.85 -11.92
C ILE A 133 11.11 8.63 -11.67
N LEU A 134 10.49 8.45 -10.51
CA LEU A 134 9.23 9.11 -10.18
C LEU A 134 9.38 10.60 -9.87
N LEU A 135 10.49 11.00 -9.24
CA LEU A 135 10.76 12.39 -8.88
C LEU A 135 11.28 13.21 -10.06
N TYR A 136 12.09 12.62 -10.94
CA TYR A 136 12.78 13.35 -12.01
C TYR A 136 12.35 12.94 -13.43
N GLY A 137 11.62 11.84 -13.57
CA GLY A 137 11.15 11.35 -14.86
C GLY A 137 9.89 12.07 -15.34
N SER A 138 9.71 12.11 -16.65
CA SER A 138 8.49 12.67 -17.27
C SER A 138 7.25 11.80 -17.06
N VAL A 139 7.42 10.56 -16.62
CA VAL A 139 6.35 9.56 -16.44
C VAL A 139 5.36 9.96 -15.34
N THR A 140 5.76 10.77 -14.36
CA THR A 140 4.89 11.20 -13.25
C THR A 140 4.17 12.52 -13.50
N LYS A 141 4.31 13.11 -14.69
CA LYS A 141 3.69 14.40 -15.01
C LYS A 141 2.18 14.42 -14.79
N ALA A 142 1.49 13.29 -15.02
CA ALA A 142 0.07 13.15 -14.75
C ALA A 142 -0.28 13.36 -13.27
N SER A 143 0.63 13.04 -12.34
CA SER A 143 0.45 13.17 -10.90
C SER A 143 0.99 14.47 -10.28
N ALA A 144 1.40 15.45 -11.07
CA ALA A 144 2.06 16.67 -10.55
C ALA A 144 1.25 17.47 -9.50
N GLY A 145 -0.07 17.29 -9.45
CA GLY A 145 -0.95 17.93 -8.46
C GLY A 145 -1.38 17.02 -7.31
N ARG A 146 -0.82 15.83 -7.17
CA ARG A 146 -1.18 14.85 -6.13
C ARG A 146 -0.04 14.66 -5.15
N GLU A 147 -0.38 14.52 -3.88
CA GLU A 147 0.60 14.09 -2.88
C GLU A 147 1.02 12.64 -3.14
N TRP A 148 2.30 12.37 -2.89
CA TRP A 148 2.81 11.02 -2.89
C TRP A 148 2.48 10.32 -1.58
N TRP A 149 1.67 9.28 -1.62
CA TRP A 149 1.34 8.54 -0.40
C TRP A 149 2.51 7.68 0.05
N GLY A 150 3.11 6.88 -0.84
CA GLY A 150 4.14 5.95 -0.43
C GLY A 150 4.39 4.79 -1.39
N THR A 151 5.17 3.82 -0.91
CA THR A 151 5.64 2.67 -1.68
C THR A 151 5.09 1.36 -1.13
N ILE A 152 4.47 0.57 -1.99
CA ILE A 152 3.95 -0.76 -1.72
C ILE A 152 4.87 -1.79 -2.39
N ILE A 153 5.40 -2.73 -1.61
CA ILE A 153 6.27 -3.80 -2.10
C ILE A 153 5.51 -5.12 -2.09
N VAL A 154 5.36 -5.75 -3.26
CA VAL A 154 4.70 -7.05 -3.41
C VAL A 154 5.76 -8.15 -3.48
N GLY A 155 5.88 -8.92 -2.38
CA GLY A 155 6.76 -10.10 -2.27
C GLY A 155 8.20 -9.85 -1.83
N GLY A 156 8.52 -8.64 -1.38
CA GLY A 156 9.83 -8.28 -0.83
C GLY A 156 9.79 -8.01 0.68
N VAL A 157 10.98 -7.82 1.27
CA VAL A 157 11.13 -7.42 2.68
C VAL A 157 11.77 -6.04 2.79
N GLY A 158 11.27 -5.21 3.70
CA GLY A 158 11.89 -3.95 4.12
C GLY A 158 11.87 -2.82 3.07
N ALA A 159 11.72 -1.59 3.56
CA ALA A 159 11.74 -0.32 2.82
C ALA A 159 10.43 0.18 2.17
N GLY A 160 9.32 -0.54 2.28
CA GLY A 160 8.00 -0.04 1.85
C GLY A 160 7.15 0.45 3.01
N ASP A 161 6.22 1.37 2.72
CA ASP A 161 5.14 1.75 3.64
C ASP A 161 4.17 0.57 3.84
N ILE A 162 3.94 -0.19 2.77
CA ILE A 162 3.28 -1.50 2.81
C ILE A 162 4.24 -2.53 2.22
N THR A 163 4.37 -3.66 2.89
CA THR A 163 5.14 -4.81 2.38
C THR A 163 4.28 -6.06 2.44
N THR A 164 4.31 -6.86 1.38
CA THR A 164 3.65 -8.17 1.39
C THR A 164 4.65 -9.30 1.32
N GLY A 165 4.43 -10.31 2.14
CA GLY A 165 5.31 -11.47 2.22
C GLY A 165 5.02 -12.32 3.43
N TRP A 166 5.71 -13.45 3.54
CA TRP A 166 5.51 -14.43 4.61
C TRP A 166 5.81 -13.89 6.02
N LYS A 167 6.54 -12.78 6.13
CA LYS A 167 6.86 -12.09 7.40
C LYS A 167 5.85 -11.02 7.82
N GLY A 168 4.79 -10.79 7.04
CA GLY A 168 3.76 -9.78 7.36
C GLY A 168 2.98 -10.13 8.63
N TRP A 169 2.78 -9.14 9.50
CA TRP A 169 2.11 -9.29 10.79
C TRP A 169 0.57 -9.27 10.71
N LEU A 170 0.00 -8.73 9.62
CA LEU A 170 -1.42 -8.80 9.31
C LEU A 170 -1.66 -9.90 8.28
N ARG A 171 -2.37 -10.95 8.65
CA ARG A 171 -2.68 -12.08 7.76
C ARG A 171 -4.02 -11.87 7.08
N VAL A 172 -4.05 -12.00 5.75
CA VAL A 172 -5.28 -11.98 4.96
C VAL A 172 -5.62 -13.39 4.48
N ASP A 173 -6.82 -13.85 4.79
CA ASP A 173 -7.37 -15.12 4.33
C ASP A 173 -8.78 -14.91 3.74
N ARG A 174 -9.30 -15.92 3.03
CA ARG A 174 -10.71 -15.94 2.63
C ARG A 174 -11.58 -16.10 3.88
N GLU A 175 -12.69 -15.38 3.96
CA GLU A 175 -13.69 -15.63 4.99
C GLU A 175 -14.10 -17.11 4.98
N ASN A 176 -14.19 -17.70 6.17
CA ASN A 176 -14.40 -19.12 6.30
C ASN A 176 -15.81 -19.50 5.84
N VAL A 177 -15.91 -20.19 4.70
CA VAL A 177 -17.15 -20.80 4.25
C VAL A 177 -17.21 -22.22 4.78
N ARG A 178 -18.16 -22.48 5.69
CA ARG A 178 -18.37 -23.80 6.32
C ARG A 178 -18.31 -24.91 5.28
N GLY A 179 -17.43 -25.90 5.47
CA GLY A 179 -17.26 -27.04 4.58
C GLY A 179 -18.52 -27.90 4.39
N PHE A 180 -18.41 -28.96 3.59
CA PHE A 180 -19.48 -29.94 3.48
C PHE A 180 -19.78 -30.59 4.83
N ALA A 181 -21.03 -30.99 5.04
CA ALA A 181 -21.40 -31.72 6.25
C ALA A 181 -20.62 -33.04 6.34
N PRO A 182 -20.10 -33.41 7.52
CA PRO A 182 -19.50 -34.73 7.71
C PRO A 182 -20.49 -35.83 7.32
N GLY A 183 -20.05 -36.79 6.50
CA GLY A 183 -20.89 -37.91 6.05
C GLY A 183 -21.67 -37.69 4.76
N ILE A 184 -21.54 -36.54 4.09
CA ILE A 184 -22.11 -36.35 2.75
C ILE A 184 -21.41 -37.27 1.73
N SER A 185 -22.17 -37.81 0.79
CA SER A 185 -21.60 -38.55 -0.34
C SER A 185 -20.95 -37.61 -1.37
N ALA A 186 -20.09 -38.16 -2.23
CA ALA A 186 -19.48 -37.39 -3.31
C ALA A 186 -20.51 -36.87 -4.34
N GLU A 187 -21.57 -37.64 -4.59
CA GLU A 187 -22.65 -37.27 -5.51
C GLU A 187 -23.47 -36.10 -4.94
N GLU A 188 -23.90 -36.18 -3.68
CA GLU A 188 -24.59 -35.08 -3.00
C GLU A 188 -23.71 -33.81 -2.88
N ALA A 189 -22.40 -33.97 -2.74
CA ALA A 189 -21.47 -32.84 -2.74
C ALA A 189 -21.37 -32.16 -4.12
N LEU A 190 -21.49 -32.93 -5.22
CA LEU A 190 -21.52 -32.39 -6.58
C LEU A 190 -22.83 -31.66 -6.87
N ASP A 191 -23.97 -32.16 -6.38
CA ASP A 191 -25.27 -31.49 -6.51
C ASP A 191 -25.28 -30.12 -5.81
N GLN A 192 -24.57 -30.01 -4.68
CA GLN A 192 -24.42 -28.76 -3.95
C GLN A 192 -23.32 -27.83 -4.49
N LYS A 193 -22.54 -28.27 -5.50
CA LYS A 193 -21.34 -27.55 -5.97
C LYS A 193 -21.64 -26.11 -6.39
N ARG A 194 -22.71 -25.88 -7.16
CA ARG A 194 -23.05 -24.55 -7.69
C ARG A 194 -23.41 -23.59 -6.55
N GLN A 195 -24.35 -24.00 -5.70
CA GLN A 195 -24.76 -23.21 -4.53
C GLN A 195 -23.57 -22.89 -3.62
N ARG A 196 -22.63 -23.83 -3.46
CA ARG A 196 -21.42 -23.59 -2.68
C ARG A 196 -20.44 -22.66 -3.37
N GLN A 197 -20.29 -22.76 -4.69
CA GLN A 197 -19.47 -21.82 -5.44
C GLN A 197 -20.02 -20.40 -5.25
N ASP A 198 -21.33 -20.21 -5.33
CA ASP A 198 -21.98 -18.92 -5.09
C ASP A 198 -21.69 -18.39 -3.67
N MET A 199 -21.75 -19.24 -2.64
CA MET A 199 -21.38 -18.86 -1.27
C MET A 199 -19.88 -18.51 -1.14
N VAL A 200 -19.01 -19.26 -1.80
CA VAL A 200 -17.56 -19.01 -1.80
C VAL A 200 -17.23 -17.73 -2.55
N ASP A 201 -17.95 -17.40 -3.60
CA ASP A 201 -17.78 -16.17 -4.38
C ASP A 201 -18.33 -14.96 -3.61
N ALA A 202 -19.44 -15.13 -2.90
CA ALA A 202 -20.04 -14.10 -2.05
C ALA A 202 -19.31 -13.86 -0.72
N ALA A 203 -18.46 -14.81 -0.29
CA ALA A 203 -17.68 -14.66 0.93
C ALA A 203 -16.82 -13.39 0.89
N GLY A 204 -16.46 -12.87 2.06
CA GLY A 204 -15.52 -11.77 2.19
C GLY A 204 -14.07 -12.23 2.33
N TRP A 205 -13.22 -11.26 2.61
CA TRP A 205 -11.84 -11.43 3.01
C TRP A 205 -11.73 -11.07 4.48
N VAL A 206 -10.85 -11.75 5.19
CA VAL A 206 -10.64 -11.53 6.62
C VAL A 206 -9.17 -11.14 6.80
N ALA A 207 -8.94 -9.98 7.39
CA ALA A 207 -7.62 -9.52 7.80
C ALA A 207 -7.49 -9.66 9.32
N THR A 208 -6.49 -10.39 9.81
CA THR A 208 -6.32 -10.70 11.23
C THR A 208 -4.87 -10.54 11.69
N SER A 209 -4.71 -10.07 12.92
CA SER A 209 -3.43 -9.96 13.62
C SER A 209 -3.67 -10.17 15.12
N GLN A 210 -2.60 -10.17 15.92
CA GLN A 210 -2.73 -10.21 17.37
C GLN A 210 -3.33 -8.92 17.99
N TRP A 211 -3.42 -7.83 17.21
CA TRP A 211 -3.97 -6.55 17.68
C TRP A 211 -5.42 -6.30 17.21
N GLY A 212 -6.00 -7.24 16.47
CA GLY A 212 -7.37 -7.13 15.97
C GLY A 212 -7.50 -7.69 14.55
N GLY A 213 -8.71 -7.55 14.01
CA GLY A 213 -9.02 -7.95 12.65
C GLY A 213 -10.33 -7.37 12.16
N PHE A 214 -10.53 -7.43 10.85
CA PHE A 214 -11.74 -6.94 10.19
C PHE A 214 -12.06 -7.78 8.96
N VAL A 215 -13.30 -7.69 8.50
CA VAL A 215 -13.80 -8.34 7.29
C VAL A 215 -14.02 -7.28 6.22
N PHE A 216 -13.72 -7.60 4.97
CA PHE A 216 -13.96 -6.71 3.84
C PHE A 216 -14.38 -7.47 2.58
N ARG A 217 -15.11 -6.81 1.69
CA ARG A 217 -15.46 -7.37 0.37
C ARG A 217 -14.97 -6.44 -0.74
N GLU A 218 -14.74 -7.00 -1.92
CA GLU A 218 -14.35 -6.24 -3.12
C GLU A 218 -15.46 -5.30 -3.62
N ALA A 219 -16.73 -5.55 -3.24
CA ALA A 219 -17.90 -4.85 -3.78
C ALA A 219 -18.54 -3.82 -2.84
N ASP A 220 -18.10 -3.72 -1.58
CA ASP A 220 -18.71 -2.82 -0.59
C ASP A 220 -18.51 -1.32 -0.93
N GLU A 221 -17.71 -1.01 -1.97
CA GLU A 221 -17.43 0.34 -2.46
C GLU A 221 -18.08 0.65 -3.84
N LYS A 222 -18.98 -0.20 -4.36
CA LYS A 222 -19.78 0.15 -5.55
C LYS A 222 -20.76 1.31 -5.34
N VAL A 223 -20.89 1.82 -4.10
CA VAL A 223 -21.77 2.95 -3.75
C VAL A 223 -21.23 4.31 -4.22
N LEU A 224 -19.99 4.39 -4.73
CA LEU A 224 -19.47 5.61 -5.39
C LEU A 224 -19.74 5.69 -6.90
N ARG A 225 -20.62 4.83 -7.44
CA ARG A 225 -21.08 4.94 -8.84
C ARG A 225 -22.24 5.94 -9.00
N VAL A 226 -22.06 7.17 -8.52
CA VAL A 226 -22.77 8.34 -9.05
C VAL A 226 -21.82 9.55 -8.96
N ASP A 227 -20.63 9.43 -9.54
CA ASP A 227 -19.94 10.65 -9.97
C ASP A 227 -20.59 11.06 -11.30
N ALA A 228 -21.45 12.08 -11.15
CA ALA A 228 -22.21 12.71 -12.19
C ALA A 228 -21.34 13.03 -13.40
N ASN A 229 -21.84 12.60 -14.57
CA ASN A 229 -21.39 13.08 -15.86
C ASN A 229 -21.47 14.62 -15.90
N PRO A 230 -20.35 15.36 -16.02
CA PRO A 230 -20.39 16.82 -15.97
C PRO A 230 -20.73 17.47 -17.33
N GLU A 231 -21.16 16.71 -18.34
CA GLU A 231 -21.49 17.27 -19.66
C GLU A 231 -22.92 16.89 -20.10
N GLN A 232 -23.90 17.68 -19.67
CA GLN A 232 -25.08 17.98 -20.48
C GLN A 232 -25.43 19.47 -20.31
N PRO A 233 -25.38 20.29 -21.38
CA PRO A 233 -25.90 21.65 -21.33
C PRO A 233 -27.41 21.60 -21.14
N LEU A 234 -27.93 22.43 -20.23
CA LEU A 234 -29.36 22.69 -20.10
C LEU A 234 -29.85 23.35 -21.39
N ASP A 235 -30.65 22.61 -22.15
CA ASP A 235 -31.44 23.11 -23.25
C ASP A 235 -32.52 24.03 -22.66
N ILE A 236 -32.27 25.34 -22.64
CA ILE A 236 -33.28 26.34 -22.30
C ILE A 236 -33.97 26.70 -23.61
N GLY A 237 -34.95 25.89 -23.99
CA GLY A 237 -35.98 26.27 -24.93
C GLY A 237 -37.12 26.95 -24.19
N GLU A 238 -37.25 28.26 -24.38
CA GLU A 238 -38.47 28.98 -24.83
C GLU A 238 -38.14 30.47 -25.07
#